data_AF-A0A4Z0BYP5-F1
#
_entry.id   AF-A0A4Z0BYP5-F1
#
_cell.length_a   1.000
_cell.length_b   1.000
_cell.length_c   1.000
_cell.angle_alpha   90.00
_cell.angle_beta   90.00
_cell.angle_gamma   90.00
#
_symmetry.space_group_name_H-M   'P 1'
#
loop_
_entity.id
_entity.type
_entity.pdbx_description
1 polymer ?
#
loop_
_entity_poly.entity_id
_entity_poly.type
_entity_poly.pdbx_seq_one_letter_code
_entity_poly.pdbx_strand_id
1 'polypeptide(L)'
;MRPYPAQRIPVSHSPAWPGKILALLRAGNPAAAIAQIKVAPSVRDLRALEKALDAARLTGKWRDVDAAITESLQALSAPRLHRSP
;
A
#
# COMPACT_ATOMS: atom_id res chain seq x y z
N MET A 1 21.93 24.83 -34.92
CA MET A 1 22.26 23.75 -33.96
C MET A 1 21.53 24.06 -32.66
N ARG A 2 20.39 23.41 -32.38
CA ARG A 2 19.57 23.67 -31.16
C ARG A 2 19.86 22.57 -30.14
N PRO A 3 20.29 22.87 -28.90
CA PRO A 3 20.38 21.85 -27.88
C PRO A 3 18.96 21.49 -27.40
N TYR A 4 18.65 20.19 -27.38
CA TYR A 4 17.45 19.67 -26.71
C TYR A 4 17.60 19.86 -25.19
N PRO A 5 16.58 20.38 -24.48
CA PRO A 5 16.62 20.35 -23.03
C PRO A 5 16.43 18.90 -22.57
N ALA A 6 17.41 18.37 -21.83
CA ALA A 6 17.27 17.13 -21.09
C ALA A 6 16.09 17.28 -20.12
N GLN A 7 14.94 16.71 -20.47
CA GLN A 7 13.82 16.55 -19.55
C GLN A 7 14.29 15.64 -18.42
N ARG A 8 14.66 16.27 -17.31
CA ARG A 8 14.87 15.60 -16.03
C ARG A 8 13.50 15.07 -15.62
N ILE A 9 13.21 13.82 -15.99
CA ILE A 9 12.02 13.11 -15.57
C ILE A 9 12.01 13.22 -14.04
N PRO A 10 11.03 13.89 -13.42
CA PRO A 10 10.94 13.88 -11.97
C PRO A 10 10.69 12.44 -11.58
N VAL A 11 11.70 11.79 -10.99
CA VAL A 11 11.50 10.59 -10.17
C VAL A 11 10.52 11.00 -9.09
N SER A 12 9.25 10.74 -9.36
CA SER A 12 8.15 11.05 -8.46
C SER A 12 8.41 10.26 -7.19
N HIS A 13 8.67 10.97 -6.10
CA HIS A 13 9.03 10.41 -4.80
C HIS A 13 8.00 9.36 -4.42
N SER A 14 8.36 8.08 -4.59
CA SER A 14 7.45 6.96 -4.77
C SER A 14 6.35 6.83 -3.72
N PRO A 15 5.06 6.97 -4.09
CA PRO A 15 3.97 6.21 -3.50
C PRO A 15 3.75 4.91 -4.29
N ALA A 16 4.82 4.30 -4.83
CA ALA A 16 4.71 3.22 -5.81
C ALA A 16 3.94 2.00 -5.29
N TRP A 17 3.96 1.73 -3.99
CA TRP A 17 3.23 0.60 -3.40
C TRP A 17 1.79 0.98 -2.99
N PRO A 18 1.53 2.03 -2.18
CA PRO A 18 0.16 2.44 -1.86
C PRO A 18 -0.67 2.79 -3.10
N GLY A 19 -0.04 3.45 -4.08
CA GLY A 19 -0.69 3.82 -5.35
C GLY A 19 -1.11 2.62 -6.19
N LYS A 20 -0.31 1.54 -6.20
CA LYS A 20 -0.68 0.28 -6.87
C LYS A 20 -1.91 -0.36 -6.24
N ILE A 21 -1.96 -0.40 -4.90
CA ILE A 21 -3.09 -1.00 -4.18
C ILE A 21 -4.36 -0.17 -4.40
N LEU A 22 -4.26 1.15 -4.34
CA LEU A 22 -5.38 2.03 -4.70
C LEU A 22 -5.86 1.81 -6.13
N ALA A 23 -4.95 1.59 -7.09
CA ALA A 23 -5.33 1.28 -8.46
C ALA A 23 -6.10 -0.05 -8.56
N LEU A 24 -5.66 -1.10 -7.85
CA LEU A 24 -6.36 -2.38 -7.79
C LEU A 24 -7.76 -2.25 -7.18
N LEU A 25 -7.89 -1.47 -6.11
CA LEU A 25 -9.17 -1.20 -5.46
C LEU A 25 -10.12 -0.41 -6.37
N ARG A 26 -9.60 0.62 -7.06
CA ARG A 26 -10.36 1.40 -8.05
C ARG A 26 -10.77 0.58 -9.26
N ALA A 27 -9.95 -0.38 -9.66
CA ALA A 27 -10.27 -1.35 -10.72
C ALA A 27 -11.30 -2.40 -10.29
N GLY A 28 -11.77 -2.38 -9.04
CA GLY A 28 -12.74 -3.33 -8.53
C GLY A 28 -12.15 -4.71 -8.19
N ASN A 29 -10.83 -4.80 -7.98
CA ASN A 29 -10.15 -6.03 -7.61
C ASN A 29 -9.62 -5.98 -6.16
N PRO A 30 -10.51 -6.11 -5.15
CA PRO A 30 -10.11 -6.11 -3.75
C PRO A 30 -9.28 -7.34 -3.37
N ALA A 31 -9.48 -8.49 -4.03
CA ALA A 31 -8.70 -9.70 -3.75
C ALA A 31 -7.20 -9.52 -4.06
N ALA A 32 -6.87 -8.92 -5.22
CA ALA A 32 -5.48 -8.60 -5.56
C ALA A 32 -4.88 -7.55 -4.60
N ALA A 33 -5.68 -6.55 -4.20
CA ALA A 33 -5.27 -5.56 -3.21
C ALA A 33 -4.93 -6.21 -1.86
N ILE A 34 -5.79 -7.11 -1.36
CA ILE A 34 -5.56 -7.88 -0.13
C ILE A 34 -4.27 -8.70 -0.23
N ALA A 35 -4.04 -9.39 -1.35
CA ALA A 35 -2.81 -10.16 -1.55
C ALA A 35 -1.56 -9.28 -1.45
N GLN A 36 -1.59 -8.06 -2.01
CA GLN A 36 -0.48 -7.10 -1.91
C GLN A 36 -0.29 -6.57 -0.50
N ILE A 37 -1.38 -6.30 0.23
CA ILE A 37 -1.36 -5.84 1.64
C ILE A 37 -0.69 -6.89 2.53
N LYS A 38 -1.00 -8.17 2.33
CA LYS A 38 -0.41 -9.29 3.10
C LYS A 38 1.09 -9.45 2.90
N VAL A 39 1.63 -9.02 1.76
CA VAL A 39 3.08 -9.05 1.47
C VAL A 39 3.73 -7.68 1.67
N ALA A 40 3.09 -6.78 2.42
CA ALA A 40 3.64 -5.46 2.71
C ALA A 40 5.03 -5.60 3.37
N PRO A 41 6.05 -4.87 2.88
CA PRO A 41 7.41 -5.02 3.39
C PRO A 41 7.63 -4.30 4.72
N SER A 42 6.82 -3.28 5.03
CA SER A 42 7.00 -2.47 6.24
C SER A 42 5.69 -1.88 6.79
N VAL A 43 5.69 -1.60 8.10
CA VAL A 43 4.60 -0.89 8.79
C VAL A 43 4.40 0.52 8.20
N ARG A 44 5.48 1.16 7.73
CA ARG A 44 5.43 2.49 7.11
C ARG A 44 4.59 2.47 5.83
N ASP A 45 4.72 1.42 5.01
CA ASP A 45 3.95 1.27 3.77
C ASP A 45 2.46 1.06 4.07
N LEU A 46 2.13 0.23 5.07
CA LEU A 46 0.73 0.04 5.52
C LEU A 46 0.11 1.35 6.02
N ARG A 47 0.83 2.14 6.84
CA ARG A 47 0.35 3.45 7.29
C ARG A 47 0.20 4.45 6.15
N ALA A 48 1.06 4.39 5.15
CA ALA A 48 0.93 5.21 3.95
C ALA A 48 -0.30 4.82 3.13
N LEU A 49 -0.61 3.53 3.04
CA LEU A 49 -1.84 3.03 2.41
C LEU A 49 -3.10 3.46 3.16
N GLU A 50 -3.14 3.37 4.50
CA GLU A 50 -4.27 3.87 5.30
C GLU A 50 -4.56 5.35 4.99
N LYS A 51 -3.53 6.20 5.00
CA LYS A 51 -3.67 7.62 4.65
C LYS A 51 -4.17 7.81 3.21
N ALA A 52 -3.71 6.98 2.28
CA ALA A 52 -4.11 7.07 0.89
C ALA A 52 -5.56 6.61 0.68
N LEU A 53 -6.03 5.62 1.44
CA LEU A 53 -7.43 5.18 1.47
C LEU A 53 -8.35 6.24 2.07
N ASP A 54 -7.91 6.87 3.15
CA ASP A 54 -8.64 7.97 3.79
C ASP A 54 -8.76 9.18 2.86
N ALA A 55 -7.65 9.59 2.24
CA ALA A 55 -7.64 10.65 1.23
C ALA A 55 -8.49 10.32 0.00
N ALA A 56 -8.58 9.05 -0.38
CA ALA A 56 -9.45 8.58 -1.46
C ALA A 56 -10.91 8.34 -1.01
N ARG A 57 -11.21 8.47 0.29
CA ARG A 57 -12.49 8.18 0.92
C ARG A 57 -13.02 6.76 0.60
N LEU A 58 -12.09 5.82 0.53
CA LEU A 58 -12.34 4.39 0.24
C LEU A 58 -12.30 3.51 1.49
N THR A 59 -11.96 4.08 2.65
CA THR A 59 -11.97 3.41 3.94
C THR A 59 -13.35 2.84 4.27
N GLY A 60 -13.43 1.61 4.77
CA GLY A 60 -14.70 0.98 5.13
C GLY A 60 -15.53 0.45 3.95
N LYS A 61 -15.10 0.68 2.70
CA LYS A 61 -15.80 0.17 1.51
C LYS A 61 -15.69 -1.35 1.37
N TRP A 62 -14.58 -1.92 1.82
CA TRP A 62 -14.31 -3.36 1.75
C TRP A 62 -13.79 -3.86 3.10
N ARG A 63 -14.66 -4.54 3.86
CA ARG A 63 -14.32 -5.06 5.19
C ARG A 63 -13.10 -5.99 5.17
N ASP A 64 -12.95 -6.78 4.10
CA ASP A 64 -11.80 -7.68 3.93
C ASP A 64 -10.47 -6.92 3.73
N VAL A 65 -10.51 -5.73 3.12
CA VAL A 65 -9.33 -4.88 2.95
C VAL A 65 -8.92 -4.28 4.29
N ASP A 66 -9.87 -3.76 5.06
CA ASP A 66 -9.62 -3.22 6.39
C ASP A 66 -9.08 -4.31 7.35
N ALA A 67 -9.64 -5.53 7.28
CA ALA A 67 -9.15 -6.68 8.01
C ALA A 67 -7.72 -7.05 7.62
N ALA A 68 -7.40 -7.08 6.32
CA ALA A 68 -6.05 -7.39 5.84
C ALA A 68 -5.00 -6.36 6.29
N ILE A 69 -5.36 -5.07 6.33
CA ILE A 69 -4.46 -4.02 6.83
C ILE A 69 -4.18 -4.23 8.31
N THR A 70 -5.21 -4.49 9.11
CA THR A 70 -5.10 -4.74 10.55
C THR A 70 -4.26 -5.98 10.85
N GLU A 71 -4.52 -7.09 10.16
CA GLU A 71 -3.76 -8.33 10.27
C GLU A 71 -2.27 -8.11 9.91
N SER A 72 -2.00 -7.40 8.82
CA SER A 72 -0.64 -7.13 8.35
C SER A 72 0.12 -6.19 9.29
N LEU A 73 -0.57 -5.18 9.86
CA LEU A 73 0.00 -4.31 10.88
C LEU A 73 0.37 -5.09 12.13
N GLN A 74 -0.51 -5.99 12.58
CA GLN A 74 -0.23 -6.85 13.73
C GLN A 74 0.92 -7.81 13.45
N ALA A 75 0.98 -8.42 12.26
CA ALA A 75 2.04 -9.34 11.86
C ALA A 75 3.42 -8.67 11.78
N LEU A 76 3.48 -7.42 11.29
CA LEU A 76 4.72 -6.64 11.21
C LEU A 76 5.10 -5.98 12.54
N SER A 77 4.13 -5.75 13.43
CA SER A 77 4.36 -5.13 14.74
C SER A 77 4.63 -6.17 15.84
N ALA A 78 4.30 -7.45 15.61
CA ALA A 78 4.67 -8.52 16.52
C ALA A 78 6.20 -8.67 16.53
N PRO A 79 6.87 -8.64 17.69
CA PRO A 79 8.22 -9.18 17.81
C PRO A 79 8.19 -10.61 17.25
N ARG A 80 9.18 -11.02 16.45
CA ARG A 80 9.27 -12.41 15.93
C ARG A 80 9.59 -13.42 17.04
N LEU A 81 8.97 -13.32 18.21
CA LEU A 81 9.09 -14.21 19.35
C LEU A 81 7.68 -14.56 19.85
N HIS A 82 7.49 -15.78 20.33
CA HIS A 82 6.22 -16.41 20.75
C HIS A 82 5.40 -17.14 19.66
N ARG A 83 6.07 -17.80 18.72
CA ARG A 83 5.62 -19.15 18.33
C ARG A 83 6.75 -20.15 18.54
N SER A 84 6.99 -20.49 19.80
CA SER A 84 7.63 -21.76 20.16
C SER A 84 6.54 -22.57 20.88
N PRO A 85 6.06 -23.69 20.31
CA PRO A 85 5.15 -24.61 20.99
C PRO A 85 5.83 -25.30 22.18
#